data_AF-A0A6N7CZ91-F1
#
_entry.id   AF-A0A6N7CZ91-F1
#
_cell.length_a   1.000
_cell.length_b   1.000
_cell.length_c   1.000
_cell.angle_alpha   90.00
_cell.angle_beta   90.00
_cell.angle_gamma   90.00
#
_symmetry.space_group_name_H-M   'P 1'
#
loop_
_entity.id
_entity.type
_entity.pdbx_description
1 polymer ?
#
loop_
_entity_poly.entity_id
_entity_poly.type
_entity_poly.pdbx_seq_one_letter_code
_entity_poly.pdbx_strand_id
1 'polypeptide(L)'
;MTSTPGFPFAVSLDTAAVLTGRSKRTWQRRIEEGLVPRLDDGRGRALVPFEVVRPAVTLELDSAEVLALVRADQGDAQAQAETGALFALATLEEARAQQDGREPGTGDSGAFNTGGATHSIAAHFLAQAAEQGEADAMHWLGLLHAAGRGEGDHDALALMWIAKAAAHGHVIAQQQLAGMVPSARG
;
A
#
# COMPACT_ATOMS: atom_id res chain seq x y z
N MET A 1 17.67 -28.17 12.04
CA MET A 1 16.64 -27.67 11.12
C MET A 1 15.31 -27.66 11.88
N THR A 2 15.06 -26.59 12.64
CA THR A 2 13.81 -26.46 13.41
C THR A 2 12.71 -26.04 12.46
N SER A 3 11.81 -26.99 12.17
CA SER A 3 10.55 -26.71 11.49
C SER A 3 9.78 -25.68 12.31
N THR A 4 9.67 -24.45 11.82
CA THR A 4 8.93 -23.37 12.48
C THR A 4 7.44 -23.74 12.49
N PRO A 5 6.79 -23.85 13.66
CA PRO A 5 5.38 -24.22 13.71
C PRO A 5 4.49 -23.10 13.13
N GLY A 6 3.46 -23.50 12.37
CA GLY A 6 2.12 -22.89 12.36
C GLY A 6 1.85 -21.62 11.54
N PHE A 7 2.85 -20.87 11.10
CA PHE A 7 2.62 -19.58 10.44
C PHE A 7 3.13 -19.60 8.98
N PRO A 8 2.24 -19.70 7.97
CA PRO A 8 2.64 -19.79 6.57
C PRO A 8 3.25 -18.47 6.04
N PHE A 9 2.93 -17.35 6.69
CA PHE A 9 3.34 -16.01 6.27
C PHE A 9 3.89 -15.20 7.45
N ALA A 10 4.94 -14.44 7.19
CA ALA A 10 5.59 -13.56 8.15
C ALA A 10 5.99 -12.24 7.48
N VAL A 11 5.95 -11.15 8.24
CA VAL A 11 6.27 -9.79 7.77
C VAL A 11 7.25 -9.12 8.72
N SER A 12 8.06 -8.20 8.19
CA SER A 12 8.97 -7.39 8.99
C SER A 12 8.21 -6.50 9.98
N LEU A 13 8.93 -6.02 11.00
CA LEU A 13 8.36 -5.07 11.95
C LEU A 13 7.98 -3.72 11.30
N ASP A 14 8.61 -3.36 10.17
CA ASP A 14 8.30 -2.14 9.44
C ASP A 14 6.96 -2.31 8.69
N THR A 15 6.77 -3.43 8.00
CA THR A 15 5.48 -3.76 7.38
C THR A 15 4.38 -3.94 8.43
N ALA A 16 4.65 -4.62 9.55
CA ALA A 16 3.70 -4.74 10.65
C ALA A 16 3.31 -3.37 11.24
N ALA A 17 4.25 -2.42 11.30
CA ALA A 17 3.98 -1.06 11.73
C ALA A 17 3.01 -0.35 10.79
N VAL A 18 3.28 -0.42 9.48
CA VAL A 18 2.45 0.20 8.43
C VAL A 18 1.04 -0.41 8.41
N LEU A 19 0.93 -1.74 8.40
CA LEU A 19 -0.36 -2.43 8.34
C LEU A 19 -1.26 -2.17 9.55
N THR A 20 -0.69 -1.80 10.69
CA THR A 20 -1.45 -1.66 11.95
C THR A 20 -1.52 -0.24 12.47
N GLY A 21 -0.84 0.71 11.82
CA GLY A 21 -0.69 2.09 12.31
C GLY A 21 0.06 2.19 13.64
N ARG A 22 0.78 1.14 14.06
CA ARG A 22 1.54 1.10 15.33
C ARG A 22 3.01 1.30 15.06
N SER A 23 3.75 1.87 16.01
CA SER A 23 5.21 2.02 15.84
C SER A 23 5.94 0.67 15.81
N LYS A 24 7.07 0.61 15.10
CA LYS A 24 8.01 -0.52 15.15
C LYS A 24 8.42 -0.89 16.58
N ARG A 25 8.64 0.12 17.43
CA ARG A 25 9.00 -0.06 18.85
C ARG A 25 7.91 -0.80 19.63
N THR A 26 6.65 -0.57 19.31
CA THR A 26 5.51 -1.29 19.90
C THR A 26 5.59 -2.78 19.57
N TRP A 27 5.88 -3.12 18.32
CA TRP A 27 6.04 -4.51 17.89
C TRP A 27 7.25 -5.18 18.52
N GLN A 28 8.39 -4.48 18.58
CA GLN A 28 9.59 -4.97 19.25
C GLN A 28 9.32 -5.26 20.74
N ARG A 29 8.68 -4.34 21.46
CA ARG A 29 8.30 -4.55 22.87
C ARG A 29 7.40 -5.79 23.04
N ARG A 30 6.41 -5.99 22.16
CA ARG A 30 5.50 -7.15 22.24
C ARG A 30 6.23 -8.48 22.04
N ILE A 31 7.29 -8.50 21.23
CA ILE A 31 8.18 -9.65 21.07
C ILE A 31 8.97 -9.87 22.37
N GLU A 32 9.56 -8.83 22.93
CA GLU A 32 10.36 -8.89 24.17
C GLU A 32 9.52 -9.36 25.38
N GLU A 33 8.25 -8.95 25.44
CA GLU A 33 7.27 -9.37 26.45
C GLU A 33 6.68 -10.77 26.19
N GLY A 34 7.03 -11.43 25.08
CA GLY A 34 6.51 -12.76 24.72
C GLY A 34 5.05 -12.78 24.26
N LEU A 35 4.45 -11.61 23.98
CA LEU A 35 3.06 -11.47 23.53
C LEU A 35 2.89 -11.82 22.05
N VAL A 36 3.98 -11.79 21.27
CA VAL A 36 4.00 -12.11 19.84
C VAL A 36 5.22 -13.00 19.56
N PRO A 37 5.06 -14.11 18.81
CA PRO A 37 6.20 -14.92 18.40
C PRO A 37 7.20 -14.12 17.58
N ARG A 38 8.49 -14.23 17.91
CA ARG A 38 9.58 -13.74 17.05
C ARG A 38 9.89 -14.78 15.99
N LEU A 39 9.85 -14.37 14.73
CA LEU A 39 10.38 -15.11 13.60
C LEU A 39 11.65 -14.43 13.09
N ASP A 40 12.48 -15.17 12.34
CA ASP A 40 13.72 -14.66 11.75
C ASP A 40 13.74 -15.01 10.26
N ASP A 41 14.20 -14.08 9.43
CA ASP A 41 14.30 -14.26 7.98
C ASP A 41 15.62 -14.93 7.53
N GLY A 42 16.45 -15.36 8.49
CA GLY A 42 17.79 -15.89 8.24
C GLY A 42 18.82 -14.81 7.94
N ARG A 43 18.41 -13.54 7.86
CA ARG A 43 19.27 -12.36 7.66
C ARG A 43 19.32 -11.48 8.92
N GLY A 44 18.77 -11.96 10.03
CA GLY A 44 18.76 -11.27 11.32
C GLY A 44 17.67 -10.21 11.47
N ARG A 45 16.75 -10.08 10.49
CA ARG A 45 15.59 -9.20 10.63
C ARG A 45 14.53 -9.90 11.46
N ALA A 46 14.06 -9.22 12.50
CA ALA A 46 12.92 -9.70 13.28
C ALA A 46 11.64 -9.62 12.44
N LEU A 47 10.95 -10.75 12.36
CA LEU A 47 9.64 -10.86 11.71
C LEU A 47 8.58 -11.22 12.76
N VAL A 48 7.33 -10.93 12.43
CA VAL A 48 6.15 -11.41 13.15
C VAL A 48 5.25 -12.21 12.21
N PRO A 49 4.48 -13.20 12.70
CA PRO A 49 3.49 -13.88 11.89
C PRO A 49 2.47 -12.92 11.29
N PHE A 50 2.08 -13.09 10.03
CA PHE A 50 1.06 -12.24 9.42
C PHE A 50 -0.29 -12.32 10.15
N GLU A 51 -0.64 -13.50 10.70
CA GLU A 51 -1.87 -13.70 11.48
C GLU A 51 -2.01 -12.77 12.69
N VAL A 52 -0.88 -12.29 13.26
CA VAL A 52 -0.95 -11.36 14.40
C VAL A 52 -1.27 -9.91 13.97
N VAL A 53 -1.08 -9.58 12.69
CA VAL A 53 -1.41 -8.28 12.11
C VAL A 53 -2.72 -8.31 11.30
N ARG A 54 -3.16 -9.49 10.83
CA ARG A 54 -4.39 -9.68 10.03
C ARG A 54 -5.62 -8.94 10.59
N PRO A 55 -5.92 -8.93 11.90
CA PRO A 55 -7.10 -8.23 12.42
C PRO A 55 -7.08 -6.70 12.25
N ALA A 56 -5.91 -6.10 11.95
CA ALA A 56 -5.80 -4.67 11.66
C ALA A 56 -5.93 -4.34 10.16
N VAL A 57 -5.82 -5.35 9.29
CA VAL A 57 -5.99 -5.20 7.85
C VAL A 57 -7.48 -5.40 7.53
N THR A 58 -8.15 -4.32 7.17
CA THR A 58 -9.60 -4.33 6.87
C THR A 58 -9.92 -4.94 5.51
N LEU A 59 -8.94 -4.98 4.61
CA LEU A 59 -9.10 -5.62 3.31
C LEU A 59 -9.04 -7.14 3.46
N GLU A 60 -10.04 -7.83 2.89
CA GLU A 60 -10.05 -9.29 2.82
C GLU A 60 -9.02 -9.74 1.79
N LEU A 61 -7.87 -10.23 2.29
CA LEU A 61 -6.78 -10.72 1.44
C LEU A 61 -6.82 -12.24 1.31
N ASP A 62 -6.79 -12.74 0.07
CA ASP A 62 -6.59 -14.15 -0.22
C ASP A 62 -5.11 -14.59 -0.02
N SER A 63 -4.83 -15.87 -0.20
CA SER A 63 -3.46 -16.38 0.01
C SER A 63 -2.45 -15.87 -1.02
N ALA A 64 -2.88 -15.57 -2.24
CA ALA A 64 -1.99 -15.03 -3.28
C ALA A 64 -1.65 -13.57 -2.99
N GLU A 65 -2.60 -12.78 -2.49
CA GLU A 65 -2.41 -11.39 -2.08
C GLU A 65 -1.55 -11.28 -0.82
N VAL A 66 -1.76 -12.16 0.17
CA VAL A 66 -0.87 -12.22 1.35
C VAL A 66 0.55 -12.62 0.91
N LEU A 67 0.70 -13.55 -0.04
CA LEU A 67 2.00 -13.89 -0.59
C LEU A 67 2.64 -12.71 -1.33
N ALA A 68 1.87 -11.95 -2.12
CA ALA A 68 2.34 -10.74 -2.77
C ALA A 68 2.84 -9.71 -1.75
N LEU A 69 2.09 -9.48 -0.66
CA LEU A 69 2.49 -8.61 0.42
C LEU A 69 3.78 -9.06 1.10
N VAL A 70 3.96 -10.37 1.33
CA VAL A 70 5.21 -10.91 1.89
C VAL A 70 6.39 -10.72 0.94
N ARG A 71 6.20 -10.90 -0.37
CA ARG A 71 7.25 -10.59 -1.37
C ARG A 71 7.57 -9.09 -1.39
N ALA A 72 6.55 -8.25 -1.26
CA ALA A 72 6.72 -6.80 -1.21
C ALA A 72 7.57 -6.37 -0.01
N ASP A 73 7.30 -6.93 1.18
CA ASP A 73 8.11 -6.76 2.41
C ASP A 73 9.57 -7.22 2.23
N GLN A 74 9.80 -8.21 1.36
CA GLN A 74 11.13 -8.71 1.02
C GLN A 74 11.86 -7.85 -0.01
N GLY A 75 11.20 -6.83 -0.58
CA GLY A 75 11.80 -5.88 -1.52
C GLY A 75 11.47 -6.12 -2.98
N ASP A 76 10.61 -7.09 -3.31
CA ASP A 76 10.22 -7.35 -4.71
C ASP A 76 9.43 -6.15 -5.28
N ALA A 77 10.00 -5.47 -6.28
CA ALA A 77 9.46 -4.23 -6.84
C ALA A 77 8.07 -4.42 -7.45
N GLN A 78 7.88 -5.52 -8.20
CA GLN A 78 6.59 -5.82 -8.82
C GLN A 78 5.55 -6.13 -7.74
N ALA A 79 5.89 -6.93 -6.74
CA ALA A 79 4.97 -7.26 -5.65
C ALA A 79 4.65 -6.02 -4.79
N GLN A 80 5.58 -5.09 -4.62
CA GLN A 80 5.32 -3.78 -4.00
C GLN A 80 4.34 -2.96 -4.82
N ALA A 81 4.49 -2.92 -6.16
CA ALA A 81 3.55 -2.25 -7.04
C ALA A 81 2.16 -2.89 -6.96
N GLU A 82 2.07 -4.22 -7.03
CA GLU A 82 0.82 -5.00 -6.92
C GLU A 82 0.12 -4.78 -5.58
N THR A 83 0.85 -4.93 -4.47
CA THR A 83 0.32 -4.73 -3.11
C THR A 83 -0.12 -3.28 -2.93
N GLY A 84 0.73 -2.32 -3.33
CA GLY A 84 0.41 -0.91 -3.26
C GLY A 84 -0.85 -0.54 -4.07
N ALA A 85 -0.99 -1.08 -5.28
CA ALA A 85 -2.15 -0.87 -6.14
C ALA A 85 -3.44 -1.44 -5.53
N LEU A 86 -3.36 -2.61 -4.90
CA LEU A 86 -4.49 -3.24 -4.22
C LEU A 86 -5.06 -2.34 -3.11
N PHE A 87 -4.19 -1.83 -2.22
CA PHE A 87 -4.60 -0.89 -1.17
C PHE A 87 -5.01 0.48 -1.74
N ALA A 88 -4.36 0.95 -2.81
CA ALA A 88 -4.73 2.21 -3.47
C ALA A 88 -6.15 2.13 -4.05
N LEU A 89 -6.49 1.02 -4.70
CA LEU A 89 -7.82 0.81 -5.27
C LEU A 89 -8.90 0.87 -4.18
N ALA A 90 -8.72 0.14 -3.08
CA ALA A 90 -9.65 0.17 -1.94
C ALA A 90 -9.82 1.61 -1.40
N THR A 91 -8.71 2.35 -1.25
CA THR A 91 -8.73 3.76 -0.83
C THR A 91 -9.55 4.65 -1.79
N LEU A 92 -9.37 4.46 -3.10
CA LEU A 92 -10.05 5.25 -4.12
C LEU A 92 -11.54 4.91 -4.23
N GLU A 93 -11.90 3.64 -4.07
CA GLU A 93 -13.29 3.19 -4.05
C GLU A 93 -14.06 3.78 -2.86
N GLU A 94 -13.45 3.77 -1.67
CA GLU A 94 -14.01 4.44 -0.49
C GLU A 94 -14.20 5.94 -0.74
N ALA A 95 -13.19 6.61 -1.32
CA ALA A 95 -13.25 8.04 -1.62
C ALA A 95 -14.36 8.40 -2.62
N ARG A 96 -14.57 7.55 -3.64
CA ARG A 96 -15.65 7.68 -4.64
C ARG A 96 -17.02 7.43 -4.04
N ALA A 97 -17.19 6.38 -3.24
CA ALA A 97 -18.45 6.08 -2.56
C ALA A 97 -18.91 7.26 -1.68
N GLN A 98 -17.97 7.92 -1.01
CA GLN A 98 -18.22 9.13 -0.23
C GLN A 98 -18.58 10.37 -1.08
N GLN A 99 -18.20 10.42 -2.36
CA GLN A 99 -18.59 11.52 -3.27
C GLN A 99 -19.99 11.29 -3.85
N ASP A 100 -20.33 10.05 -4.16
CA ASP A 100 -21.60 9.67 -4.79
C ASP A 100 -22.79 9.60 -3.80
N GLY A 101 -22.59 9.89 -2.52
CA GLY A 101 -23.65 9.91 -1.50
C GLY A 101 -24.32 8.54 -1.28
N ARG A 102 -23.68 7.45 -1.72
CA ARG A 102 -24.20 6.08 -1.55
C ARG A 102 -23.74 5.58 -0.19
N GLU A 103 -24.66 5.48 0.76
CA GLU A 103 -24.37 4.90 2.07
C GLU A 103 -23.76 3.49 1.91
N PRO A 104 -22.67 3.16 2.63
CA PRO A 104 -22.14 1.81 2.62
C PRO A 104 -23.22 0.86 3.17
N GLY A 105 -23.57 -0.15 2.37
CA GLY A 105 -24.55 -1.17 2.72
C GLY A 105 -24.25 -1.73 4.11
N THR A 106 -25.25 -1.65 4.98
CA THR A 106 -25.27 -2.10 6.36
C THR A 106 -24.65 -3.50 6.53
N GLY A 107 -23.53 -3.54 7.26
CA GLY A 107 -22.82 -4.74 7.70
C GLY A 107 -21.81 -4.40 8.79
N ASP A 108 -22.34 -3.96 9.94
CA ASP A 108 -21.67 -3.80 11.24
C ASP A 108 -20.64 -2.67 11.45
N SER A 109 -21.11 -1.64 12.16
CA SER A 109 -20.43 -0.78 13.14
C SER A 109 -18.91 -0.60 13.07
N GLY A 110 -18.51 0.46 12.36
CA GLY A 110 -17.20 1.05 12.57
C GLY A 110 -16.92 2.17 11.59
N ALA A 111 -17.37 3.39 11.89
CA ALA A 111 -16.78 4.60 11.32
C ALA A 111 -15.33 4.71 11.81
N PHE A 112 -14.47 3.85 11.27
CA PHE A 112 -13.04 3.86 11.54
C PHE A 112 -12.38 4.79 10.54
N ASN A 113 -11.28 5.36 11.01
CA ASN A 113 -10.26 6.08 10.26
C ASN A 113 -9.55 5.16 9.21
N THR A 114 -10.30 4.24 8.59
CA THR A 114 -9.83 3.11 7.77
C THR A 114 -9.24 3.60 6.46
N GLY A 115 -9.87 4.58 5.80
CA GLY A 115 -9.34 5.17 4.57
C GLY A 115 -7.94 5.75 4.76
N GLY A 116 -7.63 6.29 5.95
CA GLY A 116 -6.29 6.76 6.28
C GLY A 116 -5.26 5.63 6.42
N ALA A 117 -5.65 4.50 7.03
CA ALA A 117 -4.78 3.35 7.18
C ALA A 117 -4.47 2.69 5.83
N THR A 118 -5.51 2.39 5.03
CA THR A 118 -5.37 1.81 3.68
C THR A 118 -4.55 2.71 2.76
N HIS A 119 -4.80 4.03 2.80
CA HIS A 119 -4.02 5.02 2.06
C HIS A 119 -2.53 4.97 2.43
N SER A 120 -2.21 4.88 3.73
CA SER A 120 -0.82 4.83 4.19
C SER A 120 -0.09 3.55 3.76
N ILE A 121 -0.79 2.42 3.72
CA ILE A 121 -0.27 1.14 3.24
C ILE A 121 0.02 1.23 1.73
N ALA A 122 -0.94 1.78 0.96
CA ALA A 122 -0.78 2.01 -0.47
C ALA A 122 0.44 2.89 -0.76
N ALA A 123 0.50 4.08 -0.13
CA ALA A 123 1.60 5.02 -0.32
C ALA A 123 2.96 4.41 0.05
N HIS A 124 3.03 3.59 1.11
CA HIS A 124 4.25 2.92 1.53
C HIS A 124 4.83 2.00 0.44
N PHE A 125 4.04 1.03 -0.02
CA PHE A 125 4.52 0.05 -1.00
C PHE A 125 4.73 0.67 -2.38
N LEU A 126 3.85 1.58 -2.79
CA LEU A 126 4.01 2.27 -4.07
C LEU A 126 5.26 3.16 -4.10
N ALA A 127 5.59 3.84 -3.00
CA ALA A 127 6.81 4.63 -2.91
C ALA A 127 8.06 3.76 -3.07
N GLN A 128 8.11 2.60 -2.40
CA GLN A 128 9.21 1.65 -2.54
C GLN A 128 9.34 1.12 -3.98
N ALA A 129 8.24 0.73 -4.62
CA ALA A 129 8.25 0.28 -6.01
C ALA A 129 8.69 1.40 -6.97
N ALA A 130 8.22 2.63 -6.74
CA ALA A 130 8.58 3.79 -7.54
C ALA A 130 10.06 4.20 -7.39
N GLU A 131 10.67 3.96 -6.22
CA GLU A 131 12.12 4.10 -6.03
C GLU A 131 12.92 3.07 -6.82
N GLN A 132 12.35 1.88 -7.02
CA GLN A 132 12.92 0.81 -7.85
C GLN A 132 12.64 0.97 -9.35
N GLY A 133 11.88 2.01 -9.74
CA GLY A 133 11.64 2.34 -11.14
C GLY A 133 10.34 1.78 -11.74
N GLU A 134 9.45 1.22 -10.91
CA GLU A 134 8.17 0.69 -11.37
C GLU A 134 7.23 1.81 -11.83
N ALA A 135 6.96 1.83 -13.13
CA ALA A 135 6.17 2.87 -13.77
C ALA A 135 4.69 2.81 -13.35
N ASP A 136 4.16 1.59 -13.15
CA ASP A 136 2.81 1.36 -12.64
C ASP A 136 2.64 1.97 -11.24
N ALA A 137 3.64 1.79 -10.36
CA ALA A 137 3.60 2.32 -9.00
C ALA A 137 3.60 3.85 -8.97
N MET A 138 4.39 4.48 -9.84
CA MET A 138 4.39 5.94 -10.00
C MET A 138 3.02 6.45 -10.47
N HIS A 139 2.36 5.75 -11.39
CA HIS A 139 1.03 6.12 -11.84
C HIS A 139 0.00 6.01 -10.70
N TRP A 140 0.04 4.93 -9.92
CA TRP A 140 -0.84 4.77 -8.76
C TRP A 140 -0.62 5.83 -7.67
N LEU A 141 0.62 6.25 -7.41
CA LEU A 141 0.90 7.39 -6.53
C LEU A 141 0.25 8.67 -7.05
N GLY A 142 0.33 8.91 -8.36
CA GLY A 142 -0.33 10.04 -9.01
C GLY A 142 -1.84 10.05 -8.76
N LEU A 143 -2.51 8.91 -8.92
CA LEU A 143 -3.94 8.77 -8.63
C LEU A 143 -4.27 8.96 -7.16
N LEU A 144 -3.44 8.43 -6.26
CA LEU A 144 -3.64 8.54 -4.82
C LEU A 144 -3.54 9.99 -4.35
N HIS A 145 -2.60 10.76 -4.91
CA HIS A 145 -2.48 12.20 -4.65
C HIS A 145 -3.64 13.00 -5.26
N ALA A 146 -4.07 12.69 -6.48
CA ALA A 146 -5.19 13.36 -7.14
C ALA A 146 -6.54 13.17 -6.41
N ALA A 147 -6.70 12.05 -5.70
CA ALA A 147 -7.89 11.79 -4.89
C ALA A 147 -7.87 12.51 -3.53
N GLY A 148 -6.72 13.01 -3.08
CA GLY A 148 -6.56 13.83 -1.89
C GLY A 148 -7.34 15.13 -2.01
N ARG A 149 -8.57 15.15 -1.50
CA ARG A 149 -9.52 16.27 -1.59
C ARG A 149 -8.91 17.56 -1.01
N GLY A 150 -8.44 18.48 -1.87
CA GLY A 150 -8.13 19.85 -1.45
C GLY A 150 -7.25 20.61 -2.44
N GLU A 151 -7.80 21.70 -2.98
CA GLU A 151 -7.19 22.66 -3.92
C GLU A 151 -5.72 22.99 -3.60
N GLY A 152 -4.89 23.05 -4.66
CA GLY A 152 -3.63 23.79 -4.68
C GLY A 152 -2.37 22.94 -4.90
N ASP A 153 -2.05 22.05 -3.95
CA ASP A 153 -0.73 21.38 -3.92
C ASP A 153 -0.76 19.91 -4.37
N HIS A 154 -1.90 19.22 -4.22
CA HIS A 154 -2.04 17.81 -4.57
C HIS A 154 -1.98 17.56 -6.08
N ASP A 155 -2.47 18.53 -6.88
CA ASP A 155 -2.47 18.43 -8.34
C ASP A 155 -1.05 18.47 -8.92
N ALA A 156 -0.15 19.26 -8.32
CA ALA A 156 1.25 19.33 -8.75
C ALA A 156 1.99 18.02 -8.44
N LEU A 157 1.78 17.45 -7.25
CA LEU A 157 2.35 16.16 -6.88
C LEU A 157 1.79 15.03 -7.75
N ALA A 158 0.48 15.02 -8.00
CA ALA A 158 -0.14 14.06 -8.90
C ALA A 158 0.47 14.15 -10.31
N LEU A 159 0.55 15.36 -10.88
CA LEU A 159 1.13 15.57 -12.20
C LEU A 159 2.61 15.17 -12.26
N MET A 160 3.39 15.48 -11.22
CA MET A 160 4.79 15.06 -11.12
C MET A 160 4.92 13.54 -11.20
N TRP A 161 4.11 12.79 -10.44
CA TRP A 161 4.12 11.32 -10.45
C TRP A 161 3.66 10.73 -11.77
N ILE A 162 2.59 11.27 -12.36
CA ILE A 162 2.13 10.88 -13.70
C ILE A 162 3.21 11.15 -14.75
N ALA A 163 3.90 12.28 -14.68
CA ALA A 163 4.99 12.58 -15.60
C ALA A 163 6.18 11.64 -15.42
N LYS A 164 6.52 11.27 -14.18
CA LYS A 164 7.55 10.28 -13.89
C LYS A 164 7.17 8.90 -14.45
N ALA A 165 5.93 8.47 -14.25
CA ALA A 165 5.41 7.22 -14.81
C ALA A 165 5.51 7.21 -16.35
N ALA A 166 5.11 8.31 -17.01
CA ALA A 166 5.19 8.45 -18.46
C ALA A 166 6.63 8.36 -18.99
N ALA A 167 7.58 9.01 -18.28
CA ALA A 167 9.01 8.94 -18.60
C ALA A 167 9.60 7.53 -18.44
N HIS A 168 9.04 6.73 -17.53
CA HIS A 168 9.37 5.32 -17.33
C HIS A 168 8.57 4.35 -18.23
N GLY A 169 7.83 4.85 -19.22
CA GLY A 169 7.16 4.01 -20.22
C GLY A 169 5.71 3.64 -19.91
N HIS A 170 5.10 4.19 -18.85
CA HIS A 170 3.71 3.89 -18.49
C HIS A 170 2.74 4.44 -19.54
N VAL A 171 2.09 3.54 -20.30
CA VAL A 171 1.28 3.88 -21.48
C VAL A 171 0.12 4.81 -21.13
N ILE A 172 -0.61 4.53 -20.06
CA ILE A 172 -1.76 5.36 -19.65
C ILE A 172 -1.29 6.76 -19.21
N ALA A 173 -0.12 6.85 -18.56
CA ALA A 173 0.41 8.13 -18.10
C ALA A 173 0.90 9.00 -19.26
N GLN A 174 1.50 8.37 -20.29
CA GLN A 174 1.86 9.06 -21.53
C GLN A 174 0.63 9.66 -22.23
N GLN A 175 -0.48 8.90 -22.27
CA GLN A 175 -1.74 9.39 -22.84
C GLN A 175 -2.33 10.54 -22.01
N GLN A 176 -2.29 10.45 -20.68
CA GLN A 176 -2.74 11.52 -19.78
C GLN A 176 -1.96 12.82 -20.05
N LEU A 177 -0.62 12.76 -20.12
CA LEU A 177 0.19 13.94 -20.44
C LEU A 177 -0.06 14.48 -21.85
N ALA A 178 -0.21 13.62 -22.85
CA ALA A 178 -0.48 14.03 -24.22
C ALA A 178 -1.82 14.78 -24.36
N GLY A 179 -2.81 14.47 -23.52
CA GLY A 179 -4.07 15.20 -23.44
C GLY A 179 -3.96 16.55 -22.72
N MET A 180 -2.95 16.75 -21.86
CA MET A 180 -2.74 18.00 -21.11
C MET A 180 -1.95 19.04 -21.91
N VAL A 181 -1.04 18.62 -22.79
CA VAL A 181 -0.36 19.53 -23.71
C VAL A 181 -1.32 19.85 -24.85
N PRO A 182 -1.83 21.10 -24.99
CA PRO A 182 -2.62 21.45 -26.16
C PRO A 182 -1.77 21.12 -27.38
N SER A 183 -2.30 20.24 -28.24
CA SER A 183 -1.59 19.82 -29.45
C SER A 183 -1.08 21.06 -30.17
N ALA A 184 0.23 21.29 -30.12
CA ALA A 184 0.89 22.25 -31.00
C ALA A 184 0.90 21.61 -32.40
N ARG A 185 -0.28 21.54 -33.00
CA ARG A 185 -0.50 21.23 -34.40
C ARG A 185 -1.33 22.40 -34.93
N GLY A 186 -0.70 23.14 -35.83
CA GLY A 186 -1.21 24.39 -36.42
C GLY A 186 -2.39 24.18 -37.36
#